data_AF-A0A842T2D3-F1
#
_entry.id   AF-A0A842T2D3-F1
#
_cell.length_a   1.000
_cell.length_b   1.000
_cell.length_c   1.000
_cell.angle_alpha   90.00
_cell.angle_beta   90.00
_cell.angle_gamma   90.00
#
_symmetry.space_group_name_H-M   'P 1'
#
loop_
_entity.id
_entity.type
_entity.pdbx_description
1 polymer ?
#
loop_
_entity_poly.entity_id
_entity_poly.type
_entity_poly.pdbx_seq_one_letter_code
_entity_poly.pdbx_strand_id
1 'polypeptide(L)' 'MSKESWEPETEYIIQKFECQECNYTEEVPTHCGKPMRLKDDSLICWMGPDCESSDIPEHHGKPMKIIQ' A
#
# COMPACT_ATOMS: atom_id res chain seq x y z
N MET A 1 19.40 29.62 0.86
CA MET A 1 18.06 29.05 1.03
C MET A 1 18.05 27.71 0.34
N SER A 2 18.04 26.65 1.13
CA SER A 2 18.16 25.26 0.71
C SER A 2 17.02 24.92 -0.26
N LYS A 3 17.36 24.60 -1.50
CA LYS A 3 16.45 23.88 -2.38
C LYS A 3 16.45 22.45 -1.90
N GLU A 4 15.63 22.18 -0.90
CA GLU A 4 15.28 20.81 -0.56
C GLU A 4 14.61 20.27 -1.81
N SER A 5 15.29 19.33 -2.44
CA SER A 5 14.88 18.68 -3.67
C SER A 5 13.87 17.63 -3.23
N TRP A 6 12.59 17.89 -3.45
CA TRP A 6 11.54 16.92 -3.15
C TRP A 6 11.62 15.90 -4.27
N GLU A 7 12.45 14.88 -4.08
CA GLU A 7 12.33 13.67 -4.86
C GLU A 7 10.91 13.15 -4.58
N PRO A 8 10.04 12.95 -5.58
CA PRO A 8 8.77 12.29 -5.33
C PRO A 8 9.13 10.88 -4.91
N GLU A 9 9.11 10.66 -3.60
CA GLU A 9 9.13 9.35 -2.95
C GLU A 9 8.18 8.49 -3.77
N THR A 10 8.71 7.46 -4.43
CA THR A 10 8.01 6.76 -5.50
C THR A 10 6.75 6.07 -4.96
N GLU A 11 5.62 6.78 -5.01
CA GLU A 11 4.32 6.24 -4.63
C GLU A 11 3.86 5.27 -5.73
N TYR A 12 3.86 3.98 -5.41
CA TYR A 12 3.43 2.93 -6.34
C TYR A 12 1.94 2.64 -6.19
N ILE A 13 1.24 2.51 -7.33
CA ILE A 13 -0.11 1.94 -7.36
C ILE A 13 0.05 0.42 -7.22
N ILE A 14 -0.35 -0.14 -6.08
CA ILE A 14 -0.41 -1.60 -5.90
C ILE A 14 -1.71 -2.10 -6.54
N GLN A 15 -1.65 -3.26 -7.19
CA GLN A 15 -2.84 -3.93 -7.71
C GLN A 15 -3.30 -5.08 -6.81
N LYS A 16 -2.37 -5.89 -6.29
CA LYS A 16 -2.67 -7.07 -5.47
C LYS A 16 -1.59 -7.40 -4.43
N PHE A 17 -1.99 -8.24 -3.49
CA PHE A 17 -1.13 -8.91 -2.53
C PHE A 17 -1.06 -10.41 -2.83
N GLU A 18 0.08 -11.03 -2.58
CA GLU A 18 0.30 -12.47 -2.69
C GLU A 18 0.82 -13.03 -1.36
N CYS A 19 0.29 -14.18 -0.94
CA CYS A 19 0.82 -14.86 0.23
C CYS A 19 2.24 -15.38 -0.03
N GLN A 20 3.07 -15.32 1.00
CA GLN A 20 4.45 -15.81 0.92
C GLN A 20 4.57 -17.35 0.89
N GLU A 21 3.51 -18.08 1.24
CA GLU A 21 3.56 -19.53 1.49
C GLU A 21 2.60 -20.34 0.61
N CYS A 22 1.64 -19.69 -0.05
CA CYS A 22 0.66 -20.35 -0.90
C CYS A 22 0.24 -19.42 -2.05
N ASN A 23 -0.55 -19.93 -2.99
CA ASN A 23 -1.02 -19.15 -4.15
C ASN A 23 -2.22 -18.24 -3.83
N TYR A 24 -2.46 -17.93 -2.55
CA TYR A 24 -3.53 -17.01 -2.16
C TYR A 24 -3.16 -15.59 -2.55
N THR A 25 -4.10 -14.89 -3.18
CA THR A 25 -3.95 -13.48 -3.55
C THR A 25 -5.13 -12.68 -3.03
N GLU A 26 -4.89 -11.42 -2.72
CA GLU A 26 -5.89 -10.49 -2.22
C GLU A 26 -5.80 -9.16 -2.97
N GLU A 27 -6.94 -8.53 -3.22
CA GLU A 27 -6.98 -7.22 -3.88
C GLU A 27 -6.65 -6.11 -2.89
N VAL A 28 -6.14 -4.99 -3.40
CA VAL A 28 -5.86 -3.84 -2.54
C VAL A 28 -7.17 -3.23 -2.04
N PRO A 29 -7.30 -2.98 -0.72
CA PRO A 29 -8.44 -2.27 -0.15
C PRO A 29 -8.75 -0.97 -0.89
N THR A 30 -10.04 -0.73 -1.11
CA THR A 30 -10.53 0.47 -1.81
C THR A 30 -11.13 1.43 -0.81
N HIS A 31 -10.71 2.70 -0.85
CA HIS A 31 -11.27 3.79 -0.08
C HIS A 31 -11.47 5.03 -0.95
N CYS A 32 -12.52 5.81 -0.71
CA CYS A 32 -12.90 6.95 -1.56
C CYS A 32 -13.00 6.62 -3.06
N GLY A 33 -13.37 5.39 -3.40
CA GLY A 33 -13.54 4.93 -4.78
C GLY A 33 -12.24 4.66 -5.56
N LYS A 34 -11.09 4.58 -4.87
CA LYS A 34 -9.80 4.20 -5.46
C LYS A 34 -9.09 3.14 -4.60
N PRO A 35 -8.30 2.24 -5.20
CA PRO A 35 -7.40 1.39 -4.43
C PRO A 35 -6.43 2.28 -3.64
N MET A 36 -6.20 1.91 -2.38
CA MET A 36 -5.25 2.60 -1.51
C MET A 36 -3.84 2.54 -2.11
N ARG A 37 -2.99 3.52 -1.76
CA ARG A 37 -1.60 3.58 -2.20
C ARG A 37 -0.68 3.12 -1.07
N LEU A 38 0.49 2.59 -1.42
CA LEU A 38 1.51 2.27 -0.43
C LEU A 38 2.27 3.53 -0.05
N LYS A 39 2.44 3.74 1.26
CA LYS A 39 3.39 4.70 1.82
C LYS A 39 3.98 4.12 3.09
N ASP A 40 5.31 4.10 3.19
CA ASP A 40 6.05 3.68 4.39
C ASP A 40 5.57 2.33 4.97
N ASP A 41 5.38 1.33 4.10
CA ASP A 41 4.87 -0.01 4.44
C ASP A 41 3.42 -0.08 4.95
N SER A 42 2.64 1.00 4.78
CA SER A 42 1.21 1.04 5.06
C SER A 42 0.39 1.40 3.83
N LEU A 43 -0.85 0.94 3.81
CA LEU A 43 -1.85 1.38 2.86
C LEU A 43 -2.43 2.70 3.34
N ILE A 44 -2.40 3.73 2.52
CA ILE A 44 -3.03 5.02 2.81
C ILE A 44 -4.02 5.40 1.72
N CYS A 45 -5.06 6.13 2.11
CA CYS A 45 -5.94 6.77 1.14
C CYS A 45 -5.17 7.84 0.33
N TRP A 46 -5.60 8.07 -0.91
CA TRP A 46 -5.10 9.17 -1.74
C TRP A 46 -5.40 10.56 -1.16
N MET A 47 -6.38 10.66 -0.28
CA MET A 47 -6.67 11.89 0.47
C MET A 47 -5.71 12.12 1.64
N GLY A 48 -4.88 11.12 1.99
CA GLY A 48 -3.96 11.16 3.12
C GLY A 48 -4.30 10.16 4.23
N PRO A 49 -3.37 9.94 5.18
CA PRO A 49 -3.55 8.98 6.29
C PRO A 49 -4.68 9.39 7.25
N ASP A 50 -4.98 10.69 7.39
CA ASP A 50 -6.09 11.18 8.20
C ASP A 50 -7.47 10.74 7.68
N CYS A 51 -7.54 10.34 6.41
CA CYS A 51 -8.78 9.85 5.81
C CYS A 51 -8.97 8.35 6.08
N GLU A 52 -7.97 7.54 5.76
CA GLU A 52 -7.91 6.11 6.08
C GLU A 52 -6.46 5.63 5.93
N SER A 53 -6.03 4.79 6.87
CA SER A 53 -4.76 4.08 6.82
C SER A 53 -4.94 2.67 7.35
N SER A 54 -4.37 1.69 6.68
CA SER A 54 -4.40 0.29 7.07
C SER A 54 -3.03 -0.34 6.92
N ASP A 55 -2.77 -1.36 7.72
CA ASP A 55 -1.62 -2.23 7.54
C ASP A 55 -1.77 -3.12 6.29
N ILE A 56 -0.65 -3.70 5.87
CA ILE A 56 -0.62 -4.74 4.82
C ILE A 56 -1.37 -5.97 5.35
N PRO A 57 -2.28 -6.58 4.55
CA PRO A 57 -3.02 -7.75 4.98
C PRO A 57 -2.09 -8.92 5.34
N GLU A 58 -2.49 -9.69 6.34
CA GLU A 58 -1.74 -10.86 6.80
C GLU A 58 -2.39 -12.17 6.32
N HIS A 59 -1.56 -13.11 5.90
CA HIS A 59 -1.99 -14.48 5.61
C HIS A 59 -0.92 -15.47 6.09
N HIS A 60 -1.34 -16.58 6.71
CA HIS A 60 -0.43 -17.51 7.43
C HIS A 60 0.43 -16.84 8.52
N GLY A 61 -0.09 -15.78 9.16
CA GLY A 61 0.61 -15.06 10.24
C GLY A 61 1.83 -14.25 9.77
N LYS A 62 1.87 -13.91 8.48
CA LYS A 62 2.90 -13.06 7.86
C LYS A 62 2.23 -12.00 6.99
N PRO A 63 2.83 -10.79 6.86
CA PRO A 63 2.34 -9.80 5.91
C PRO A 63 2.44 -10.36 4.49
N MET A 64 1.41 -10.15 3.68
CA MET A 64 1.43 -10.54 2.28
C MET A 64 2.41 -9.66 1.49
N LYS A 65 2.95 -10.19 0.38
CA LYS A 65 3.87 -9.45 -0.51
C LYS A 65 3.07 -8.67 -1.53
N ILE A 66 3.56 -7.47 -1.85
CA ILE A 66 3.02 -6.65 -2.93
C ILE A 66 3.42 -7.24 -4.27
N ILE A 67 2.45 -7.37 -5.18
CA ILE A 67 2.69 -7.74 -6.58
C ILE A 67 2.13 -6.65 -7.52
N GLN A 68 2.89 -6.37 -8.60
CA GLN A 68 2.54 -5.39 -9.64
C GLN A 68 1.88 -6.07 -10.83
#